data_AF-A0A972VJ46-F1
#
_entry.id   AF-A0A972VJ46-F1
#
_cell.length_a   1.000
_cell.length_b   1.000
_cell.length_c   1.000
_cell.angle_alpha   90.00
_cell.angle_beta   90.00
_cell.angle_gamma   90.00
#
_symmetry.space_group_name_H-M   'P 1'
#
loop_
_entity.id
_entity.type
_entity.pdbx_description
1 polymer ?
#
loop_
_entity_poly.entity_id
_entity_poly.type
_entity_poly.pdbx_seq_one_letter_code
_entity_poly.pdbx_strand_id
1 'polypeptide(L)'
;MKHRALNLVVLMLAVLLTWPSTTLAQSTSRIDLSLLGPFTGAPQGFHTFSDGRMFGFNEHSPNYFESVDNGISWTVGQHGFPHNLKLAGVVQTANGTVFAPGSLEELHLSWNGGRDWLPYGNHLGLAPFMIPSSLREGSPNGLYITGLDPTSRLSSLFKLNDQGTRWEMVSVIPEMFSVQLMDVGGQGQIIIAYGFSDTAAWTVYSSDGGATWAVQELGLVFAVDVRILADGSALLVSGSVERLDPSTLKWENTFVQDVSNDALVLDDGSLLLAGSVGVIRSEDHGVTWAPTGLAQEWAFDLELAGNGDILAATVETVYRSTDKGLTWTPSAGGIAFDGVWAISRSSNGEMLFDANKAIHRLDANDATNAPVILEFAEPGSAEEILSRPSGDYLMTTGGSVYFRASGQELWVTLREDSGRKWAFDVSHDGQTIVISGTQNYWVSPDGGTTWTNQWDNIPTTRFNCWSAAIGANGDLFAGMETGLFLSTDGGTAWQKLTDLEMTQVYPLASGEIVAAGSELVYLSTDGGVTFAQVDYPVGDRPLETFVEMPDGTLYSSICSGLQRSNDGGRSWTAQATWGHICATDMHIDPDGTLWLSAWDTGLYRSETSIFDEDLPGQ
;
A
#
# COMPACT_ATOMS: atom_id res chain seq x y z
N MET A 1 3.09 56.82 17.45
CA MET A 1 2.50 55.95 16.40
C MET A 1 3.33 55.83 15.10
N LYS A 2 4.65 56.13 15.10
CA LYS A 2 5.56 55.77 13.97
C LYS A 2 6.85 55.03 14.38
N HIS A 3 6.97 54.63 15.66
CA HIS A 3 8.14 53.87 16.18
C HIS A 3 7.83 52.46 16.69
N ARG A 4 6.59 51.95 16.52
CA ARG A 4 6.24 50.55 16.85
C ARG A 4 6.15 49.62 15.63
N ALA A 5 6.14 50.16 14.41
CA ALA A 5 6.09 49.36 13.18
C ALA A 5 7.48 48.87 12.72
N LEU A 6 8.56 49.56 13.09
CA LEU A 6 9.92 49.19 12.67
C LEU A 6 10.53 48.05 13.52
N ASN A 7 10.12 47.92 14.77
CA ASN A 7 10.61 46.86 15.66
C ASN A 7 9.95 45.49 15.42
N LEU A 8 8.78 45.44 14.76
CA LEU A 8 8.14 44.17 14.39
C LEU A 8 8.80 43.53 13.16
N VAL A 9 9.29 44.35 12.21
CA VAL A 9 9.97 43.87 11.00
C VAL A 9 11.39 43.38 11.31
N VAL A 10 12.08 44.01 12.27
CA VAL A 10 13.42 43.55 12.72
C VAL A 10 13.33 42.29 13.60
N LEU A 11 12.23 42.10 14.36
CA LEU A 11 12.01 40.84 15.09
C LEU A 11 11.63 39.68 14.15
N MET A 12 10.84 39.93 13.10
CA MET A 12 10.50 38.91 12.09
C MET A 12 11.72 38.47 11.26
N LEU A 13 12.68 39.37 11.00
CA LEU A 13 13.94 39.03 10.31
C LEU A 13 14.97 38.35 11.23
N ALA A 14 14.92 38.59 12.54
CA ALA A 14 15.83 37.94 13.50
C ALA A 14 15.41 36.50 13.87
N VAL A 15 14.12 36.17 13.80
CA VAL A 15 13.62 34.79 14.02
C VAL A 15 13.91 33.88 12.80
N LEU A 16 14.17 34.46 11.62
CA LEU A 16 14.61 33.73 10.44
C LEU A 16 16.12 33.40 10.42
N LEU A 17 16.92 33.90 11.36
CA LEU A 17 18.39 33.78 11.35
C LEU A 17 19.00 33.00 12.53
N THR A 18 18.17 32.35 13.35
CA THR A 18 18.64 31.41 14.37
C THR A 18 18.00 30.04 14.18
N TRP A 19 18.15 29.49 12.98
CA TRP A 19 18.03 28.06 12.78
C TRP A 19 19.31 27.42 13.33
N PRO A 20 19.25 26.34 14.13
CA PRO A 20 20.39 25.45 14.22
C PRO A 20 20.73 25.06 12.79
N SER A 21 22.00 25.08 12.41
CA SER A 21 22.48 24.46 11.18
C SER A 21 22.21 22.96 11.26
N THR A 22 20.96 22.56 11.05
CA THR A 22 20.65 21.27 10.46
C THR A 22 21.38 21.27 9.13
N THR A 23 22.21 20.25 8.92
CA THR A 23 22.64 19.77 7.61
C THR A 23 21.66 20.24 6.54
N LEU A 24 22.14 20.98 5.52
CA LEU A 24 21.39 21.08 4.28
C LEU A 24 21.03 19.64 3.94
N ALA A 25 19.74 19.29 4.00
CA ALA A 25 19.27 18.10 3.33
C ALA A 25 19.75 18.28 1.89
N GLN A 26 20.66 17.43 1.43
CA GLN A 26 20.87 17.30 0.01
C GLN A 26 19.48 17.04 -0.56
N SER A 27 19.02 17.89 -1.48
CA SER A 27 17.80 17.61 -2.23
C SER A 27 18.04 16.28 -2.94
N THR A 28 17.54 15.18 -2.36
CA THR A 28 17.55 13.90 -3.04
C THR A 28 16.62 14.05 -4.23
N SER A 29 17.20 13.86 -5.41
CA SER A 29 16.49 13.73 -6.67
C SER A 29 15.36 12.71 -6.56
N ARG A 30 14.22 13.00 -7.19
CA ARG A 30 13.05 12.13 -7.19
C ARG A 30 12.90 11.44 -8.54
N ILE A 31 12.58 10.14 -8.54
CA ILE A 31 12.10 9.43 -9.73
C ILE A 31 10.58 9.35 -9.64
N ASP A 32 9.89 9.84 -10.66
CA ASP A 32 8.45 9.64 -10.82
C ASP A 32 8.19 8.29 -11.48
N LEU A 33 7.26 7.53 -10.90
CA LEU A 33 6.98 6.15 -11.26
C LEU A 33 5.52 6.02 -11.69
N SER A 34 5.31 5.54 -12.91
CA SER A 34 3.99 5.17 -13.42
C SER A 34 3.69 3.71 -13.07
N LEU A 35 2.57 3.46 -12.40
CA LEU A 35 2.01 2.11 -12.25
C LEU A 35 1.50 1.61 -13.62
N LEU A 36 1.79 0.37 -13.96
CA LEU A 36 1.40 -0.23 -15.23
C LEU A 36 0.20 -1.18 -15.06
N GLY A 37 -0.67 -1.24 -16.06
CA GLY A 37 -1.68 -2.29 -16.22
C GLY A 37 -2.94 -2.19 -15.33
N PRO A 38 -4.07 -2.74 -15.80
CA PRO A 38 -5.26 -2.94 -14.98
C PRO A 38 -5.09 -4.21 -14.15
N PHE A 39 -4.33 -4.14 -13.08
CA PHE A 39 -4.30 -5.22 -12.09
C PHE A 39 -5.62 -5.22 -11.31
N THR A 40 -5.99 -6.34 -10.71
CA THR A 40 -7.32 -6.56 -10.12
C THR A 40 -7.32 -6.30 -8.62
N GLY A 41 -8.46 -5.80 -8.17
CA GLY A 41 -8.90 -5.57 -6.80
C GLY A 41 -9.61 -4.22 -6.73
N ALA A 42 -10.46 -4.03 -5.72
CA ALA A 42 -11.08 -2.74 -5.48
C ALA A 42 -10.45 -2.08 -4.25
N PRO A 43 -10.38 -0.74 -4.20
CA PRO A 43 -10.23 -0.04 -2.94
C PRO A 43 -11.30 -0.53 -1.98
N GLN A 44 -10.94 -0.73 -0.71
CA GLN A 44 -11.87 -1.14 0.33
C GLN A 44 -12.74 0.03 0.81
N GLY A 45 -12.40 1.26 0.43
CA GLY A 45 -13.23 2.43 0.67
C GLY A 45 -12.95 3.58 -0.30
N PHE A 46 -13.94 4.46 -0.46
CA PHE A 46 -13.90 5.65 -1.28
C PHE A 46 -14.17 6.92 -0.48
N HIS A 47 -13.83 8.05 -1.08
CA HIS A 47 -14.31 9.34 -0.65
C HIS A 47 -14.49 10.28 -1.85
N THR A 48 -15.68 10.86 -2.00
CA THR A 48 -15.96 11.88 -3.02
C THR A 48 -15.79 13.27 -2.45
N PHE A 49 -15.01 14.09 -3.16
CA PHE A 49 -14.85 15.51 -2.89
C PHE A 49 -16.01 16.32 -3.48
N SER A 50 -16.26 17.48 -2.88
CA SER A 50 -17.26 18.45 -3.36
C SER A 50 -16.98 18.98 -4.78
N ASP A 51 -15.74 18.86 -5.25
CA ASP A 51 -15.31 19.20 -6.61
C ASP A 51 -15.52 18.06 -7.63
N GLY A 52 -16.04 16.90 -7.19
CA GLY A 52 -16.32 15.73 -8.00
C GLY A 52 -15.13 14.78 -8.20
N ARG A 53 -13.95 15.10 -7.65
CA ARG A 53 -12.83 14.16 -7.57
C ARG A 53 -13.14 13.09 -6.53
N MET A 54 -12.55 11.92 -6.68
CA MET A 54 -12.72 10.81 -5.75
C MET A 54 -11.38 10.22 -5.37
N PHE A 55 -11.24 9.81 -4.12
CA PHE A 55 -10.13 8.96 -3.69
C PHE A 55 -10.61 7.56 -3.35
N GLY A 56 -9.78 6.56 -3.64
CA GLY A 56 -9.98 5.16 -3.29
C GLY A 56 -8.77 4.65 -2.50
N PHE A 57 -8.99 3.76 -1.53
CA PHE A 57 -7.96 3.36 -0.57
C PHE A 57 -8.04 1.89 -0.17
N ASN A 58 -6.96 1.36 0.40
CA ASN A 58 -6.91 0.02 0.97
C ASN A 58 -6.06 0.02 2.26
N GLU A 59 -6.48 -0.72 3.30
CA GLU A 59 -5.78 -0.84 4.59
C GLU A 59 -4.34 -1.38 4.46
N HIS A 60 -4.01 -2.04 3.35
CA HIS A 60 -2.70 -2.66 3.13
C HIS A 60 -1.81 -1.94 2.11
N SER A 61 -2.27 -0.86 1.47
CA SER A 61 -1.47 -0.13 0.49
C SER A 61 -1.11 1.26 1.01
N PRO A 62 0.17 1.70 0.90
CA PRO A 62 0.56 3.07 1.22
C PRO A 62 0.05 4.09 0.18
N ASN A 63 -0.42 3.60 -0.98
CA ASN A 63 -0.92 4.43 -2.05
C ASN A 63 -2.43 4.64 -1.92
N TYR A 64 -2.90 5.85 -2.22
CA TYR A 64 -4.31 6.09 -2.55
C TYR A 64 -4.46 6.18 -4.06
N PHE A 65 -5.70 6.03 -4.53
CA PHE A 65 -6.04 6.17 -5.94
C PHE A 65 -6.89 7.42 -6.12
N GLU A 66 -6.65 8.21 -7.15
CA GLU A 66 -7.45 9.38 -7.53
C GLU A 66 -8.22 9.11 -8.81
N SER A 67 -9.52 9.45 -8.79
CA SER A 67 -10.35 9.57 -9.97
C SER A 67 -10.81 11.02 -10.14
N VAL A 68 -10.68 11.53 -11.36
CA VAL A 68 -11.14 12.87 -11.76
C VAL A 68 -12.35 12.83 -12.67
N ASP A 69 -12.93 11.64 -12.89
CA ASP A 69 -14.00 11.38 -13.83
C ASP A 69 -15.16 10.57 -13.21
N ASN A 70 -15.40 10.77 -11.91
CA ASN A 70 -16.47 10.12 -11.13
C ASN A 70 -16.32 8.58 -11.06
N GLY A 71 -15.09 8.12 -10.86
CA GLY A 71 -14.75 6.71 -10.68
C GLY A 71 -14.77 5.88 -11.97
N ILE A 72 -14.82 6.53 -13.14
CA ILE A 72 -14.72 5.84 -14.44
C ILE A 72 -13.31 5.31 -14.64
N SER A 73 -12.29 6.10 -14.30
CA SER A 73 -10.89 5.72 -14.29
C SER A 73 -10.21 6.16 -13.01
N TRP A 74 -9.17 5.41 -12.63
CA TRP A 74 -8.39 5.61 -11.42
C TRP A 74 -6.91 5.70 -11.76
N THR A 75 -6.20 6.58 -11.06
CA THR A 75 -4.76 6.78 -11.18
C THR A 75 -4.13 6.68 -9.79
N VAL A 76 -2.88 6.21 -9.70
CA VAL A 76 -2.18 6.19 -8.40
C VAL A 76 -1.89 7.61 -7.95
N GLY A 77 -2.33 7.95 -6.75
CA GLY A 77 -1.92 9.17 -6.05
C GLY A 77 -0.48 9.04 -5.57
N GLN A 78 0.44 9.77 -6.21
CA GLN A 78 1.88 9.62 -5.97
C GLN A 78 2.44 10.44 -4.80
N HIS A 79 1.59 11.13 -4.02
CA HIS A 79 2.03 12.12 -3.03
C HIS A 79 1.24 12.09 -1.71
N GLY A 80 1.96 12.21 -0.60
CA GLY A 80 1.44 12.92 0.57
C GLY A 80 0.60 12.13 1.57
N PHE A 81 0.23 10.86 1.36
CA PHE A 81 -0.55 10.14 2.39
C PHE A 81 0.36 9.57 3.50
N PRO A 82 0.22 9.99 4.78
CA PRO A 82 0.89 9.30 5.88
C PRO A 82 0.50 7.82 5.92
N HIS A 83 1.51 6.95 6.05
CA HIS A 83 1.28 5.56 6.44
C HIS A 83 0.41 5.56 7.68
N ASN A 84 -0.71 4.83 7.63
CA ASN A 84 -1.65 4.64 8.73
C ASN A 84 -2.75 5.71 8.94
N LEU A 85 -3.28 6.36 7.91
CA LEU A 85 -4.53 7.13 8.05
C LEU A 85 -5.78 6.23 8.18
N LYS A 86 -6.69 6.56 9.11
CA LYS A 86 -8.00 5.89 9.24
C LYS A 86 -9.03 6.68 8.43
N LEU A 87 -9.47 6.13 7.31
CA LEU A 87 -10.22 6.91 6.31
C LEU A 87 -11.72 6.88 6.41
N ALA A 88 -12.27 6.26 7.46
CA ALA A 88 -13.69 6.35 7.79
C ALA A 88 -14.20 7.77 8.12
N GLY A 89 -13.41 8.84 7.87
CA GLY A 89 -13.74 10.22 8.22
C GLY A 89 -12.94 11.30 7.47
N VAL A 90 -12.62 11.13 6.18
CA VAL A 90 -12.11 12.26 5.38
C VAL A 90 -13.23 13.27 5.18
N VAL A 91 -12.95 14.56 5.32
CA VAL A 91 -13.92 15.62 5.02
C VAL A 91 -13.25 16.81 4.35
N GLN A 92 -13.91 17.38 3.35
CA GLN A 92 -13.50 18.60 2.66
C GLN A 92 -14.36 19.79 3.09
N THR A 93 -13.70 20.89 3.45
CA THR A 93 -14.37 22.17 3.69
C THR A 93 -14.71 22.88 2.39
N ALA A 94 -15.68 23.80 2.43
CA ALA A 94 -16.07 24.63 1.28
C ALA A 94 -14.93 25.47 0.65
N ASN A 95 -13.80 25.65 1.35
CA ASN A 95 -12.63 26.35 0.82
C ASN A 95 -11.60 25.42 0.14
N GLY A 96 -11.89 24.12 0.06
CA GLY A 96 -11.03 23.10 -0.56
C GLY A 96 -10.05 22.40 0.38
N THR A 97 -9.97 22.81 1.65
CA THR A 97 -9.11 22.14 2.65
C THR A 97 -9.70 20.78 3.03
N VAL A 98 -8.87 19.75 3.03
CA VAL A 98 -9.22 18.36 3.39
C VAL A 98 -8.64 18.03 4.76
N PHE A 99 -9.41 17.35 5.60
CA PHE A 99 -9.00 16.83 6.90
C PHE A 99 -9.17 15.32 6.95
N ALA A 100 -8.21 14.61 7.55
CA ALA A 100 -8.29 13.16 7.72
C ALA A 100 -7.59 12.68 9.01
N PRO A 101 -8.19 11.79 9.80
CA PRO A 101 -7.62 11.31 11.07
C PRO A 101 -6.60 10.17 10.89
N GLY A 102 -5.42 10.27 11.50
CA GLY A 102 -4.33 9.28 11.50
C GLY A 102 -4.40 8.24 12.63
N SER A 103 -3.72 7.09 12.47
CA SER A 103 -3.69 5.98 13.44
C SER A 103 -2.88 6.28 14.71
N LEU A 104 -1.95 7.23 14.63
CA LEU A 104 -1.08 7.64 15.73
C LEU A 104 -1.59 8.91 16.42
N GLU A 105 -2.91 9.07 16.49
CA GLU A 105 -3.55 10.14 17.28
C GLU A 105 -3.39 11.55 16.68
N GLU A 106 -3.04 11.68 15.40
CA GLU A 106 -2.83 12.96 14.72
C GLU A 106 -3.88 13.22 13.64
N LEU A 107 -4.54 14.39 13.67
CA LEU A 107 -5.33 14.87 12.54
C LEU A 107 -4.36 15.34 11.44
N HIS A 108 -4.64 15.07 10.17
CA HIS A 108 -3.85 15.56 9.04
C HIS A 108 -4.68 16.55 8.21
N LEU A 109 -3.99 17.51 7.59
CA LEU A 109 -4.60 18.54 6.74
C LEU A 109 -3.96 18.54 5.36
N SER A 110 -4.76 18.78 4.32
CA SER A 110 -4.31 19.11 2.98
C SER A 110 -4.95 20.40 2.49
N TRP A 111 -4.14 21.37 2.04
CA TRP A 111 -4.61 22.66 1.51
C TRP A 111 -4.75 22.66 -0.01
N ASN A 112 -4.30 21.61 -0.69
CA ASN A 112 -4.29 21.50 -2.14
C ASN A 112 -5.12 20.32 -2.64
N GLY A 113 -6.21 20.02 -1.92
CA GLY A 113 -7.19 19.03 -2.34
C GLY A 113 -6.67 17.59 -2.26
N GLY A 114 -5.86 17.27 -1.25
CA GLY A 114 -5.42 15.92 -0.91
C GLY A 114 -4.08 15.48 -1.48
N ARG A 115 -3.32 16.38 -2.13
CA ARG A 115 -2.04 16.05 -2.78
C ARG A 115 -0.86 16.11 -1.81
N ASP A 116 -0.82 17.13 -0.96
CA ASP A 116 0.15 17.26 0.11
C ASP A 116 -0.57 17.21 1.46
N TRP A 117 0.00 16.50 2.43
CA TRP A 117 -0.55 16.43 3.77
C TRP A 117 0.49 16.87 4.81
N LEU A 118 -0.01 17.53 5.86
CA LEU A 118 0.78 17.85 7.04
C LEU A 118 0.03 17.39 8.30
N PRO A 119 0.76 16.91 9.32
CA PRO A 119 0.20 16.75 10.65
C PRO A 119 -0.40 18.07 11.14
N TYR A 120 -1.68 18.04 11.48
CA TYR A 120 -2.44 19.12 12.09
C TYR A 120 -2.18 19.09 13.61
N GLY A 121 -0.95 19.41 14.04
CA GLY A 121 -0.53 19.31 15.45
C GLY A 121 0.62 20.24 15.88
N ASN A 122 0.26 21.46 16.36
CA ASN A 122 0.98 22.36 17.32
C ASN A 122 0.74 23.87 17.06
N HIS A 123 0.12 24.27 15.93
CA HIS A 123 0.19 25.67 15.51
C HIS A 123 -1.00 26.59 15.82
N LEU A 124 -2.10 26.14 16.46
CA LEU A 124 -3.24 27.03 16.75
C LEU A 124 -3.97 26.78 18.11
N GLY A 125 -3.37 26.05 19.06
CA GLY A 125 -3.84 26.03 20.46
C GLY A 125 -4.82 24.92 20.85
N LEU A 126 -4.85 23.81 20.11
CA LEU A 126 -5.45 22.57 20.60
C LEU A 126 -4.47 21.88 21.56
N ALA A 127 -5.00 21.29 22.63
CA ALA A 127 -4.19 20.47 23.53
C ALA A 127 -3.60 19.29 22.72
N PRO A 128 -2.35 18.88 22.99
CA PRO A 128 -1.61 17.87 22.21
C PRO A 128 -2.15 16.43 22.33
N PHE A 129 -3.44 16.25 22.63
CA PHE A 129 -4.06 14.97 22.99
C PHE A 129 -5.47 14.75 22.39
N MET A 130 -5.88 15.51 21.36
CA MET A 130 -7.10 15.15 20.64
C MET A 130 -6.82 13.94 19.76
N ILE A 131 -7.34 12.78 20.14
CA ILE A 131 -7.37 11.57 19.31
C ILE A 131 -8.63 11.64 18.45
N PRO A 132 -8.57 12.06 17.18
CA PRO A 132 -9.76 12.16 16.36
C PRO A 132 -10.30 10.74 16.07
N SER A 133 -11.50 10.44 16.54
CA SER A 133 -12.06 9.10 16.42
C SER A 133 -13.16 8.96 15.36
N SER A 134 -13.87 10.06 15.08
CA SER A 134 -14.82 10.18 13.96
C SER A 134 -14.93 11.63 13.51
N LEU A 135 -15.04 11.86 12.19
CA LEU A 135 -15.13 13.18 11.55
C LEU A 135 -16.28 13.16 10.53
N ARG A 136 -17.19 14.13 10.62
CA ARG A 136 -18.40 14.24 9.77
C ARG A 136 -18.74 15.68 9.42
N GLU A 137 -19.31 15.87 8.24
CA GLU A 137 -19.94 17.12 7.82
C GLU A 137 -21.43 17.11 8.17
N GLY A 138 -21.90 18.15 8.87
CA GLY A 138 -23.29 18.28 9.29
C GLY A 138 -24.07 19.31 8.49
N SER A 139 -23.95 19.35 7.15
CA SER A 139 -24.48 20.43 6.30
C SER A 139 -25.91 20.85 6.68
N PRO A 140 -26.19 22.15 6.99
CA PRO A 140 -25.32 23.33 6.88
C PRO A 140 -24.52 23.66 8.16
N ASN A 141 -24.55 22.80 9.18
CA ASN A 141 -24.10 23.03 10.55
C ASN A 141 -22.58 22.89 10.76
N GLY A 142 -21.77 22.79 9.70
CA GLY A 142 -20.31 22.75 9.79
C GLY A 142 -19.73 21.36 10.08
N LEU A 143 -18.41 21.30 10.32
CA LEU A 143 -17.68 20.04 10.53
C LEU A 143 -17.57 19.69 12.00
N TYR A 144 -17.75 18.42 12.33
CA TYR A 144 -17.69 17.88 13.68
C TYR A 144 -16.65 16.78 13.79
N ILE A 145 -15.92 16.78 14.90
CA ILE A 145 -14.95 15.73 15.23
C ILE A 145 -15.10 15.33 16.69
N THR A 146 -14.90 14.05 16.98
CA THR A 146 -14.85 13.53 18.35
C THR A 146 -13.41 13.31 18.77
N GLY A 147 -13.08 13.62 20.03
CA GLY A 147 -11.75 13.34 20.57
C GLY A 147 -11.71 13.36 22.09
N LEU A 148 -10.66 12.79 22.67
CA LEU A 148 -10.49 12.70 24.12
C LEU A 148 -10.23 14.08 24.74
N ASP A 149 -11.00 14.46 25.76
CA ASP A 149 -10.66 15.60 26.61
C ASP A 149 -9.62 15.18 27.66
N PRO A 150 -8.42 15.81 27.70
CA PRO A 150 -7.36 15.44 28.63
C PRO A 150 -7.71 15.72 30.10
N THR A 151 -8.70 16.58 30.38
CA THR A 151 -9.09 16.92 31.77
C THR A 151 -10.08 15.93 32.35
N SER A 152 -11.12 15.55 31.60
CA SER A 152 -12.13 14.59 32.04
C SER A 152 -11.81 13.13 31.70
N ARG A 153 -10.91 12.89 30.74
CA ARG A 153 -10.67 11.57 30.10
C ARG A 153 -11.92 10.97 29.44
N LEU A 154 -12.93 11.79 29.17
CA LEU A 154 -14.10 11.42 28.40
C LEU A 154 -13.97 11.93 26.97
N SER A 155 -14.63 11.26 26.05
CA SER A 155 -14.79 11.75 24.68
C SER A 155 -15.57 13.07 24.69
N SER A 156 -15.16 14.00 23.85
CA SER A 156 -15.79 15.31 23.68
C SER A 156 -16.09 15.55 22.22
N LEU A 157 -17.14 16.34 21.97
CA LEU A 157 -17.52 16.79 20.64
C LEU A 157 -16.88 18.15 20.36
N PHE A 158 -16.22 18.27 19.23
CA PHE A 158 -15.64 19.52 18.74
C PHE A 158 -16.25 19.89 17.39
N LYS A 159 -16.36 21.18 17.13
CA LYS A 159 -16.86 21.75 15.89
C LYS A 159 -15.83 22.69 15.28
N LEU A 160 -15.61 22.61 13.97
CA LEU A 160 -14.74 23.53 13.26
C LEU A 160 -15.40 24.91 13.22
N ASN A 161 -14.66 25.96 13.58
CA ASN A 161 -15.18 27.32 13.54
C ASN A 161 -15.54 27.75 12.11
N ASP A 162 -16.37 28.79 11.99
CA ASP A 162 -16.84 29.30 10.69
C ASP A 162 -15.71 29.78 9.76
N GLN A 163 -14.52 30.06 10.32
CA GLN A 163 -13.33 30.45 9.56
C GLN A 163 -12.53 29.26 9.04
N GLY A 164 -12.87 28.03 9.40
CA GLY A 164 -12.17 26.81 8.97
C GLY A 164 -10.76 26.66 9.55
N THR A 165 -10.45 27.34 10.65
CA THR A 165 -9.08 27.47 11.18
C THR A 165 -8.85 26.78 12.52
N ARG A 166 -9.90 26.56 13.33
CA ARG A 166 -9.74 25.95 14.66
C ARG A 166 -10.96 25.12 15.06
N TRP A 167 -10.71 24.04 15.81
CA TRP A 167 -11.73 23.23 16.44
C TRP A 167 -12.11 23.82 17.80
N GLU A 168 -13.40 23.91 18.09
CA GLU A 168 -13.96 24.43 19.33
C GLU A 168 -14.75 23.34 20.03
N MET A 169 -14.48 23.11 21.31
CA MET A 169 -15.24 22.13 22.10
C MET A 169 -16.69 22.60 22.25
N VAL A 170 -17.63 21.74 21.85
CA VAL A 170 -19.07 21.96 22.00
C VAL A 170 -19.51 21.46 23.38
N SER A 171 -19.18 20.20 23.70
CA SER A 171 -19.57 19.55 24.95
C SER A 171 -18.72 18.32 25.25
N VAL A 172 -18.74 17.87 26.51
CA VAL A 172 -18.27 16.54 26.91
C VAL A 172 -19.40 15.55 26.64
N ILE A 173 -19.08 14.41 26.01
CA ILE A 173 -20.05 13.35 25.73
C ILE A 173 -20.21 12.51 27.01
N PRO A 174 -21.43 12.36 27.54
CA PRO A 174 -21.63 11.64 28.79
C PRO A 174 -21.29 10.16 28.65
N GLU A 175 -20.62 9.61 29.67
CA GLU A 175 -20.36 8.17 29.84
C GLU A 175 -19.54 7.48 28.75
N MET A 176 -18.94 8.21 27.79
CA MET A 176 -18.12 7.63 26.71
C MET A 176 -16.63 7.96 26.87
N PHE A 177 -15.77 6.95 26.82
CA PHE A 177 -14.31 7.14 26.81
C PHE A 177 -13.65 6.93 25.44
N SER A 178 -14.39 6.37 24.49
CA SER A 178 -13.98 6.28 23.08
C SER A 178 -15.24 6.33 22.22
N VAL A 179 -15.19 7.06 21.10
CA VAL A 179 -16.25 7.08 20.09
C VAL A 179 -15.73 6.34 18.86
N GLN A 180 -16.55 5.53 18.20
CA GLN A 180 -16.14 4.89 16.94
C GLN A 180 -16.98 5.36 15.76
N LEU A 181 -18.29 5.56 15.94
CA LEU A 181 -19.20 5.97 14.89
C LEU A 181 -19.94 7.25 15.29
N MET A 182 -20.03 8.17 14.35
CA MET A 182 -20.84 9.37 14.49
C MET A 182 -21.51 9.67 13.15
N ASP A 183 -22.73 10.18 13.23
CA ASP A 183 -23.36 10.85 12.11
C ASP A 183 -24.03 12.16 12.54
N VAL A 184 -24.12 13.12 11.61
CA VAL A 184 -24.64 14.46 11.84
C VAL A 184 -25.68 14.82 10.80
N GLY A 185 -26.93 14.99 11.24
CA GLY A 185 -28.05 15.35 10.39
C GLY A 185 -28.17 16.87 10.19
N GLY A 186 -28.78 17.28 9.07
CA GLY A 186 -28.90 18.69 8.68
C GLY A 186 -29.75 19.57 9.63
N GLN A 187 -30.49 18.98 10.56
CA GLN A 187 -31.29 19.70 11.55
C GLN A 187 -30.59 19.86 12.92
N GLY A 188 -29.27 19.68 12.98
CA GLY A 188 -28.49 19.73 14.22
C GLY A 188 -28.61 18.44 15.04
N GLN A 189 -29.08 17.36 14.42
CA GLN A 189 -29.11 16.05 15.05
C GLN A 189 -27.71 15.45 15.03
N ILE A 190 -27.30 14.84 16.12
CA ILE A 190 -26.04 14.11 16.21
C ILE A 190 -26.32 12.77 16.86
N ILE A 191 -25.92 11.70 16.19
CA ILE A 191 -25.94 10.36 16.77
C ILE A 191 -24.51 9.89 16.87
N ILE A 192 -24.16 9.45 18.06
CA ILE A 192 -22.93 8.74 18.31
C ILE A 192 -23.32 7.34 18.72
N ALA A 193 -22.95 6.38 17.88
CA ALA A 193 -23.15 4.97 18.11
C ALA A 193 -21.82 4.29 18.38
N TYR A 194 -21.85 3.26 19.21
CA TYR A 194 -20.68 2.44 19.55
C TYR A 194 -19.54 3.26 20.17
N GLY A 195 -19.76 3.68 21.41
CA GLY A 195 -18.70 4.19 22.28
C GLY A 195 -18.48 3.26 23.47
N PHE A 196 -17.23 3.02 23.85
CA PHE A 196 -16.95 2.20 25.03
C PHE A 196 -17.28 3.00 26.31
N SER A 197 -18.00 2.37 27.24
CA SER A 197 -18.44 2.94 28.53
C SER A 197 -18.29 1.95 29.69
N ASP A 198 -18.21 2.47 30.92
CA ASP A 198 -18.17 1.65 32.15
C ASP A 198 -19.59 1.15 32.56
N THR A 199 -20.65 1.69 31.96
CA THR A 199 -22.05 1.62 32.44
C THR A 199 -23.05 1.07 31.43
N ALA A 200 -22.59 0.39 30.37
CA ALA A 200 -23.41 -0.21 29.31
C ALA A 200 -24.17 0.78 28.39
N ALA A 201 -23.94 2.09 28.49
CA ALA A 201 -24.41 3.04 27.51
C ALA A 201 -23.54 2.96 26.23
N TRP A 202 -24.13 2.59 25.09
CA TRP A 202 -23.41 2.41 23.82
C TRP A 202 -23.88 3.37 22.72
N THR A 203 -24.91 4.19 22.97
CA THR A 203 -25.40 5.20 22.01
C THR A 203 -25.88 6.44 22.72
N VAL A 204 -25.52 7.60 22.18
CA VAL A 204 -26.02 8.90 22.62
C VAL A 204 -26.60 9.66 21.43
N TYR A 205 -27.66 10.40 21.70
CA TYR A 205 -28.40 11.16 20.71
C TYR A 205 -28.48 12.63 21.15
N SER A 206 -28.28 13.55 20.23
CA SER A 206 -28.51 14.98 20.40
C SER A 206 -29.41 15.49 19.28
N SER A 207 -30.29 16.44 19.60
CA SER A 207 -31.14 17.17 18.65
C SER A 207 -30.84 18.67 18.59
N ASP A 208 -29.81 19.14 19.30
CA ASP A 208 -29.49 20.56 19.48
C ASP A 208 -28.04 20.90 19.12
N GLY A 209 -27.45 20.14 18.20
CA GLY A 209 -26.09 20.33 17.71
C GLY A 209 -25.02 19.84 18.68
N GLY A 210 -25.36 18.92 19.58
CA GLY A 210 -24.46 18.35 20.57
C GLY A 210 -24.34 19.18 21.84
N ALA A 211 -25.25 20.13 22.09
CA ALA A 211 -25.25 20.91 23.33
C ALA A 211 -25.80 20.10 24.51
N THR A 212 -26.79 19.24 24.25
CA THR A 212 -27.31 18.27 25.21
C THR A 212 -27.42 16.88 24.60
N TRP A 213 -27.39 15.86 25.47
CA TRP A 213 -27.35 14.45 25.08
C TRP A 213 -28.43 13.65 25.82
N ALA A 214 -29.14 12.82 25.08
CA ALA A 214 -29.92 11.71 25.59
C ALA A 214 -29.07 10.43 25.53
N VAL A 215 -29.00 9.69 26.64
CA VAL A 215 -28.22 8.45 26.75
C VAL A 215 -29.15 7.26 26.60
N GLN A 216 -28.77 6.30 25.75
CA GLN A 216 -29.52 5.07 25.56
C GLN A 216 -28.60 3.85 25.66
N GLU A 217 -29.05 2.87 26.45
CA GLU A 217 -28.44 1.56 26.51
C GLU A 217 -28.96 0.72 25.33
N LEU A 218 -28.06 0.41 24.41
CA LEU A 218 -28.24 -0.70 23.49
C LEU A 218 -27.66 -1.96 24.15
N GLY A 219 -28.21 -3.13 23.85
CA GLY A 219 -27.52 -4.38 24.19
C GLY A 219 -26.14 -4.45 23.51
N LEU A 220 -25.32 -5.46 23.84
CA LEU A 220 -24.05 -5.69 23.14
C LEU A 220 -24.30 -5.97 21.66
N VAL A 221 -24.14 -4.95 20.81
CA VAL A 221 -24.17 -5.10 19.35
C VAL A 221 -22.98 -4.34 18.77
N PHE A 222 -22.12 -5.06 18.03
CA PHE A 222 -20.99 -4.46 17.32
C PHE A 222 -21.52 -3.72 16.10
N ALA A 223 -21.68 -2.40 16.21
CA ALA A 223 -22.10 -1.57 15.08
C ALA A 223 -20.91 -1.25 14.16
N VAL A 224 -21.16 -1.36 12.86
CA VAL A 224 -20.24 -1.01 11.78
C VAL A 224 -20.55 0.36 11.19
N ASP A 225 -21.82 0.80 11.25
CA ASP A 225 -22.22 2.08 10.68
C ASP A 225 -23.49 2.68 11.31
N VAL A 226 -23.64 4.00 11.18
CA VAL A 226 -24.82 4.76 11.63
C VAL A 226 -25.15 5.89 10.65
N ARG A 227 -26.43 6.08 10.33
CA ARG A 227 -26.93 7.11 9.39
C ARG A 227 -28.21 7.78 9.89
N ILE A 228 -28.28 9.10 9.86
CA ILE A 228 -29.48 9.91 10.13
C ILE A 228 -30.22 10.15 8.82
N LEU A 229 -31.52 9.88 8.83
CA LEU A 229 -32.39 9.99 7.67
C LEU A 229 -33.10 11.35 7.62
N ALA A 230 -33.55 11.75 6.43
CA ALA A 230 -34.21 13.04 6.20
C ALA A 230 -35.54 13.21 6.98
N ASP A 231 -36.21 12.10 7.33
CA ASP A 231 -37.43 12.09 8.16
C ASP A 231 -37.12 12.24 9.67
N GLY A 232 -35.83 12.36 10.02
CA GLY A 232 -35.33 12.48 11.38
C GLY A 232 -35.11 11.15 12.09
N SER A 233 -35.48 10.01 11.49
CA SER A 233 -35.13 8.68 11.99
C SER A 233 -33.64 8.39 11.77
N ALA A 234 -33.15 7.27 12.29
CA ALA A 234 -31.77 6.85 12.07
C ALA A 234 -31.66 5.35 11.85
N LEU A 235 -30.60 4.91 11.18
CA LEU A 235 -30.25 3.51 10.98
C LEU A 235 -28.97 3.21 11.73
N LEU A 236 -28.96 2.06 12.40
CA LEU A 236 -27.77 1.45 12.98
C LEU A 236 -27.53 0.11 12.29
N VAL A 237 -26.30 -0.11 11.86
CA VAL A 237 -25.88 -1.31 11.15
C VAL A 237 -24.89 -2.07 12.02
N SER A 238 -25.20 -3.31 12.37
CA SER A 238 -24.45 -4.04 13.41
C SER A 238 -24.59 -5.58 13.32
N GLY A 239 -24.54 -6.12 12.09
CA GLY A 239 -24.94 -7.52 11.78
C GLY A 239 -26.46 -7.72 11.61
N SER A 240 -27.24 -6.73 12.04
CA SER A 240 -28.64 -6.48 11.68
C SER A 240 -28.82 -5.00 11.37
N VAL A 241 -29.95 -4.62 10.80
CA VAL A 241 -30.31 -3.20 10.59
C VAL A 241 -31.39 -2.85 11.59
N GLU A 242 -31.11 -1.86 12.43
CA GLU A 242 -32.08 -1.31 13.37
C GLU A 242 -32.41 0.12 12.97
N ARG A 243 -33.69 0.48 13.08
CA ARG A 243 -34.19 1.83 12.81
C ARG A 243 -34.63 2.50 14.11
N LEU A 244 -34.14 3.70 14.36
CA LEU A 244 -34.53 4.55 15.47
C LEU A 244 -35.79 5.33 15.11
N ASP A 245 -36.86 5.14 15.87
CA ASP A 245 -38.01 6.05 15.86
C ASP A 245 -37.65 7.34 16.62
N PRO A 246 -37.61 8.50 15.95
CA PRO A 246 -37.22 9.76 16.58
C PRO A 246 -38.23 10.28 17.61
N SER A 247 -39.48 9.80 17.56
CA SER A 247 -40.53 10.23 18.49
C SER A 247 -40.50 9.47 19.82
N THR A 248 -40.06 8.21 19.79
CA THR A 248 -39.99 7.35 20.97
C THR A 248 -38.57 7.07 21.45
N LEU A 249 -37.58 7.40 20.63
CA LEU A 249 -36.16 7.05 20.81
C LEU A 249 -35.99 5.54 21.06
N LYS A 250 -36.66 4.71 20.25
CA LYS A 250 -36.55 3.25 20.32
C LYS A 250 -36.05 2.69 19.00
N TRP A 251 -35.18 1.69 19.12
CA TRP A 251 -34.67 0.92 18.00
C TRP A 251 -35.63 -0.23 17.67
N GLU A 252 -35.97 -0.37 16.40
CA GLU A 252 -36.77 -1.46 15.86
C GLU A 252 -35.94 -2.20 14.81
N ASN A 253 -35.86 -3.53 14.93
CA ASN A 253 -35.08 -4.34 14.00
C ASN A 253 -35.86 -4.51 12.69
N THR A 254 -35.29 -4.05 11.58
CA THR A 254 -35.97 -4.04 10.28
C THR A 254 -35.37 -5.02 9.28
N PHE A 255 -34.16 -5.54 9.54
CA PHE A 255 -33.51 -6.54 8.70
C PHE A 255 -32.54 -7.41 9.49
N VAL A 256 -32.63 -8.73 9.32
CA VAL A 256 -31.81 -9.72 10.05
C VAL A 256 -31.14 -10.68 9.07
N GLN A 257 -30.01 -10.26 8.48
CA GLN A 257 -28.98 -11.12 7.89
C GLN A 257 -27.60 -10.46 8.02
N ASP A 258 -26.60 -11.26 8.44
CA ASP A 258 -25.16 -10.95 8.50
C ASP A 258 -24.61 -10.56 7.11
N VAL A 259 -23.74 -9.59 6.89
CA VAL A 259 -23.08 -8.56 7.72
C VAL A 259 -22.86 -7.41 6.75
N SER A 260 -23.59 -6.31 6.93
CA SER A 260 -23.41 -5.10 6.14
C SER A 260 -22.18 -4.34 6.63
N ASN A 261 -21.38 -3.82 5.70
CA ASN A 261 -20.15 -3.06 5.95
C ASN A 261 -20.38 -1.54 5.89
N ASP A 262 -21.31 -1.10 5.03
CA ASP A 262 -21.60 0.33 4.84
C ASP A 262 -23.05 0.55 4.39
N ALA A 263 -23.58 1.75 4.69
CA ALA A 263 -24.91 2.21 4.34
C ALA A 263 -24.89 3.58 3.66
N LEU A 264 -25.61 3.68 2.54
CA LEU A 264 -25.73 4.89 1.74
C LEU A 264 -27.19 5.35 1.66
N VAL A 265 -27.42 6.64 1.93
CA VAL A 265 -28.72 7.31 1.84
C VAL A 265 -28.77 8.13 0.55
N LEU A 266 -29.75 7.86 -0.31
CA LEU A 266 -29.92 8.57 -1.58
C LEU A 266 -30.83 9.80 -1.43
N ASP A 267 -30.74 10.70 -2.41
CA ASP A 267 -31.49 11.97 -2.47
C ASP A 267 -33.02 11.80 -2.50
N ASP A 268 -33.51 10.69 -3.04
CA ASP A 268 -34.92 10.31 -3.05
C ASP A 268 -35.37 9.59 -1.77
N GLY A 269 -34.48 9.44 -0.80
CA GLY A 269 -34.73 8.78 0.48
C GLY A 269 -34.67 7.26 0.44
N SER A 270 -34.33 6.66 -0.71
CA SER A 270 -34.00 5.23 -0.77
C SER A 270 -32.64 4.96 -0.14
N LEU A 271 -32.43 3.71 0.26
CA LEU A 271 -31.25 3.28 1.01
C LEU A 271 -30.57 2.12 0.29
N LEU A 272 -29.24 2.10 0.36
CA LEU A 272 -28.43 0.97 -0.05
C LEU A 272 -27.62 0.46 1.14
N LEU A 273 -27.46 -0.86 1.20
CA LEU A 273 -26.54 -1.52 2.12
C LEU A 273 -25.59 -2.39 1.32
N ALA A 274 -24.30 -2.27 1.61
CA ALA A 274 -23.26 -3.17 1.12
C ALA A 274 -22.85 -4.15 2.21
N GLY A 275 -22.46 -5.36 1.84
CA GLY A 275 -21.98 -6.38 2.77
C GLY A 275 -21.63 -7.69 2.10
N SER A 276 -21.55 -8.75 2.90
CA SER A 276 -21.27 -10.13 2.45
C SER A 276 -22.29 -10.69 1.46
N VAL A 277 -23.52 -10.17 1.46
CA VAL A 277 -24.59 -10.54 0.52
C VAL A 277 -24.60 -9.67 -0.75
N GLY A 278 -23.63 -8.76 -0.88
CA GLY A 278 -23.55 -7.72 -1.89
C GLY A 278 -24.43 -6.52 -1.59
N VAL A 279 -24.96 -5.88 -2.62
CA VAL A 279 -25.73 -4.63 -2.45
C VAL A 279 -27.23 -4.92 -2.46
N ILE A 280 -27.91 -4.48 -1.40
CA ILE A 280 -29.37 -4.54 -1.25
C ILE A 280 -29.94 -3.13 -1.12
N ARG A 281 -31.21 -2.94 -1.52
CA ARG A 281 -31.86 -1.63 -1.60
C ARG A 281 -33.20 -1.61 -0.86
N SER A 282 -33.52 -0.49 -0.22
CA SER A 282 -34.83 -0.21 0.39
C SER A 282 -35.45 1.06 -0.21
N GLU A 283 -36.75 1.00 -0.50
CA GLU A 283 -37.54 2.13 -1.03
C GLU A 283 -38.46 2.76 0.02
N ASP A 284 -38.56 2.15 1.20
CA ASP A 284 -39.50 2.50 2.25
C ASP A 284 -38.79 2.87 3.56
N HIS A 285 -37.63 3.54 3.43
CA HIS A 285 -36.80 4.02 4.53
C HIS A 285 -36.37 2.91 5.51
N GLY A 286 -36.00 1.76 4.94
CA GLY A 286 -35.35 0.67 5.67
C GLY A 286 -36.31 -0.31 6.29
N VAL A 287 -37.60 -0.26 5.94
CA VAL A 287 -38.64 -1.18 6.44
C VAL A 287 -38.60 -2.51 5.68
N THR A 288 -38.40 -2.48 4.36
CA THR A 288 -38.20 -3.66 3.51
C THR A 288 -37.00 -3.50 2.59
N TRP A 289 -36.37 -4.63 2.26
CA TRP A 289 -35.13 -4.69 1.47
C TRP A 289 -35.27 -5.67 0.32
N ALA A 290 -34.71 -5.30 -0.84
CA ALA A 290 -34.69 -6.11 -2.05
C ALA A 290 -33.26 -6.24 -2.60
N PRO A 291 -32.88 -7.38 -3.20
CA PRO A 291 -31.58 -7.53 -3.86
C PRO A 291 -31.46 -6.63 -5.09
N THR A 292 -30.24 -6.20 -5.40
CA THR A 292 -29.91 -5.43 -6.61
C THR A 292 -29.20 -6.29 -7.65
N GLY A 293 -28.79 -5.70 -8.78
CA GLY A 293 -27.94 -6.36 -9.78
C GLY A 293 -26.54 -6.77 -9.29
N LEU A 294 -26.14 -6.41 -8.06
CA LEU A 294 -24.86 -6.76 -7.42
C LEU A 294 -25.05 -7.66 -6.18
N ALA A 295 -26.11 -8.46 -6.15
CA ALA A 295 -26.31 -9.44 -5.08
C ALA A 295 -25.31 -10.60 -5.21
N GLN A 296 -24.82 -11.12 -4.07
CA GLN A 296 -23.81 -12.20 -3.94
C GLN A 296 -22.35 -11.80 -4.21
N GLU A 297 -22.07 -10.56 -4.59
CA GLU A 297 -20.70 -10.02 -4.69
C GLU A 297 -20.35 -9.29 -3.40
N TRP A 298 -19.35 -9.74 -2.64
CA TRP A 298 -19.02 -9.09 -1.37
C TRP A 298 -18.61 -7.63 -1.59
N ALA A 299 -19.41 -6.70 -1.05
CA ALA A 299 -19.19 -5.27 -1.13
C ALA A 299 -18.68 -4.69 0.21
N PHE A 300 -17.66 -3.84 0.15
CA PHE A 300 -17.02 -3.21 1.31
C PHE A 300 -17.57 -1.83 1.60
N ASP A 301 -17.83 -1.03 0.56
CA ASP A 301 -18.14 0.39 0.70
C ASP A 301 -19.05 0.88 -0.42
N LEU A 302 -19.86 1.91 -0.15
CA LEU A 302 -20.76 2.57 -1.10
C LEU A 302 -20.58 4.08 -1.06
N GLU A 303 -20.29 4.68 -2.21
CA GLU A 303 -20.08 6.13 -2.29
C GLU A 303 -20.86 6.76 -3.44
N LEU A 304 -21.44 7.94 -3.17
CA LEU A 304 -22.02 8.81 -4.19
C LEU A 304 -20.91 9.58 -4.90
N ALA A 305 -20.82 9.45 -6.21
CA ALA A 305 -19.97 10.28 -7.04
C ALA A 305 -20.60 11.67 -7.26
N GLY A 306 -19.79 12.67 -7.63
CA GLY A 306 -20.24 14.06 -7.76
C GLY A 306 -21.32 14.29 -8.82
N ASN A 307 -21.49 13.36 -9.75
CA ASN A 307 -22.53 13.36 -10.78
C ASN A 307 -23.82 12.63 -10.39
N GLY A 308 -23.89 12.05 -9.18
CA GLY A 308 -25.04 11.30 -8.67
C GLY A 308 -25.02 9.80 -8.97
N ASP A 309 -23.96 9.29 -9.61
CA ASP A 309 -23.75 7.85 -9.73
C ASP A 309 -23.30 7.25 -8.41
N ILE A 310 -23.42 5.93 -8.28
CA ILE A 310 -23.04 5.21 -7.08
C ILE A 310 -21.93 4.23 -7.43
N LEU A 311 -20.86 4.22 -6.63
CA LEU A 311 -19.81 3.23 -6.71
C LEU A 311 -19.92 2.23 -5.58
N ALA A 312 -19.59 0.97 -5.88
CA ALA A 312 -19.48 -0.11 -4.90
C ALA A 312 -18.09 -0.74 -5.00
N ALA A 313 -17.40 -0.79 -3.87
CA ALA A 313 -16.11 -1.46 -3.71
C ALA A 313 -16.37 -2.94 -3.49
N THR A 314 -15.85 -3.82 -4.34
CA THR A 314 -15.97 -5.27 -4.14
C THR A 314 -14.61 -5.95 -4.03
N VAL A 315 -14.59 -7.27 -3.86
CA VAL A 315 -13.33 -8.04 -3.82
C VAL A 315 -12.55 -7.92 -5.14
N GLU A 316 -13.24 -7.90 -6.29
CA GLU A 316 -12.59 -8.00 -7.59
C GLU A 316 -12.43 -6.65 -8.30
N THR A 317 -13.41 -5.75 -8.17
CA THR A 317 -13.41 -4.48 -8.92
C THR A 317 -14.35 -3.43 -8.31
N VAL A 318 -14.31 -2.23 -8.86
CA VAL A 318 -15.29 -1.18 -8.58
C VAL A 318 -16.48 -1.34 -9.52
N TYR A 319 -17.68 -1.49 -8.96
CA TYR A 319 -18.91 -1.45 -9.73
C TYR A 319 -19.54 -0.05 -9.68
N ARG A 320 -20.14 0.37 -10.79
CA ARG A 320 -20.84 1.65 -10.91
C ARG A 320 -22.30 1.44 -11.27
N SER A 321 -23.18 2.17 -10.61
CA SER A 321 -24.60 2.27 -10.94
C SER A 321 -24.93 3.70 -11.37
N THR A 322 -25.69 3.82 -12.46
CA THR A 322 -26.20 5.09 -13.00
C THR A 322 -27.72 5.23 -12.82
N ASP A 323 -28.34 4.25 -12.15
CA ASP A 323 -29.79 4.12 -11.98
C ASP A 323 -30.16 3.89 -10.50
N LYS A 324 -29.42 4.54 -9.60
CA LYS A 324 -29.66 4.55 -8.15
C LYS A 324 -29.56 3.17 -7.49
N GLY A 325 -28.59 2.37 -7.92
CA GLY A 325 -28.26 1.08 -7.36
C GLY A 325 -29.12 -0.07 -7.86
N LEU A 326 -29.94 0.13 -8.90
CA LEU A 326 -30.77 -0.95 -9.47
C LEU A 326 -29.91 -1.90 -10.32
N THR A 327 -29.09 -1.35 -11.21
CA THR A 327 -28.15 -2.10 -12.05
C THR A 327 -26.72 -1.58 -11.89
N TRP A 328 -25.77 -2.48 -12.13
CA TRP A 328 -24.35 -2.25 -11.88
C TRP A 328 -23.53 -2.71 -13.08
N THR A 329 -22.56 -1.88 -13.46
CA THR A 329 -21.57 -2.19 -14.50
C THR A 329 -20.18 -2.07 -13.91
N PRO A 330 -19.25 -3.00 -14.19
CA PRO A 330 -17.87 -2.87 -13.73
C PRO A 330 -17.26 -1.61 -14.34
N SER A 331 -16.54 -0.83 -13.53
CA SER A 331 -15.83 0.37 -13.99
C SER A 331 -14.56 -0.02 -14.74
N ALA A 332 -14.20 0.76 -15.77
CA ALA A 332 -13.05 0.49 -16.63
C ALA A 332 -11.79 1.13 -16.04
N GLY A 333 -11.13 0.42 -15.12
CA GLY A 333 -9.86 0.86 -14.56
C GLY A 333 -9.40 -0.17 -13.57
N GLY A 334 -8.41 -0.98 -13.95
CA GLY A 334 -7.83 -1.92 -13.00
C GLY A 334 -6.99 -1.15 -12.01
N ILE A 335 -7.14 -1.55 -10.76
CA ILE A 335 -6.41 -1.02 -9.64
C ILE A 335 -5.58 -2.18 -9.12
N ALA A 336 -4.26 -2.00 -9.04
CA ALA A 336 -3.36 -3.07 -8.65
C ALA A 336 -3.48 -3.41 -7.18
N PHE A 337 -3.92 -4.64 -6.91
CA PHE A 337 -3.98 -5.17 -5.54
C PHE A 337 -3.39 -6.56 -5.38
N ASP A 338 -2.58 -7.02 -6.33
CA ASP A 338 -1.71 -8.14 -6.04
C ASP A 338 -0.25 -7.72 -6.17
N GLY A 339 0.51 -8.12 -5.18
CA GLY A 339 1.95 -7.92 -5.18
C GLY A 339 2.54 -8.53 -6.42
N VAL A 340 3.47 -7.81 -7.03
CA VAL A 340 4.37 -8.42 -8.01
C VAL A 340 5.62 -8.74 -7.22
N TRP A 341 6.02 -10.01 -7.20
CA TRP A 341 7.20 -10.44 -6.47
C TRP A 341 8.43 -10.36 -7.36
N ALA A 342 8.40 -11.04 -8.51
CA ALA A 342 9.51 -11.17 -9.43
C ALA A 342 9.19 -10.56 -10.80
N ILE A 343 10.17 -9.87 -11.38
CA ILE A 343 10.08 -9.36 -12.76
C ILE A 343 11.27 -9.83 -13.57
N SER A 344 11.07 -10.06 -14.85
CA SER A 344 12.21 -10.40 -15.70
C SER A 344 12.02 -9.91 -17.12
N ARG A 345 13.00 -9.15 -17.58
CA ARG A 345 13.03 -8.60 -18.93
C ARG A 345 14.05 -9.33 -19.77
N SER A 346 13.63 -9.82 -20.93
CA SER A 346 14.53 -10.49 -21.86
C SER A 346 15.09 -9.52 -22.91
N SER A 347 16.14 -9.96 -23.60
CA SER A 347 16.81 -9.20 -24.66
C SER A 347 15.93 -8.85 -25.87
N ASN A 348 14.75 -9.47 -25.99
CA ASN A 348 13.79 -9.19 -27.07
C ASN A 348 12.73 -8.12 -26.69
N GLY A 349 12.78 -7.59 -25.47
CA GLY A 349 11.83 -6.57 -24.95
C GLY A 349 10.59 -7.14 -24.28
N GLU A 350 10.41 -8.46 -24.27
CA GLU A 350 9.38 -9.13 -23.47
C GLU A 350 9.72 -9.01 -21.98
N MET A 351 8.71 -8.71 -21.18
CA MET A 351 8.81 -8.73 -19.72
C MET A 351 7.78 -9.70 -19.15
N LEU A 352 8.23 -10.57 -18.26
CA LEU A 352 7.39 -11.48 -17.49
C LEU A 352 7.37 -11.05 -16.03
N PHE A 353 6.25 -11.27 -15.37
CA PHE A 353 6.08 -10.98 -13.96
C PHE A 353 4.95 -11.83 -13.36
N ASP A 354 4.98 -12.04 -12.06
CA ASP A 354 3.89 -12.71 -11.34
C ASP A 354 2.88 -11.71 -10.80
N ALA A 355 1.59 -12.02 -10.93
CA ALA A 355 0.50 -11.28 -10.29
C ALA A 355 -0.77 -12.12 -10.31
N ASN A 356 -1.66 -11.98 -9.34
CA ASN A 356 -2.93 -12.69 -9.28
C ASN A 356 -2.77 -14.21 -9.34
N LYS A 357 -1.70 -14.74 -8.73
CA LYS A 357 -1.35 -16.17 -8.75
C LYS A 357 -1.16 -16.72 -10.19
N ALA A 358 -0.77 -15.85 -11.12
CA ALA A 358 -0.54 -16.18 -12.52
C ALA A 358 0.70 -15.44 -13.03
N ILE A 359 1.23 -15.90 -14.18
CA ILE A 359 2.33 -15.24 -14.88
C ILE A 359 1.77 -14.40 -16.01
N HIS A 360 2.21 -13.16 -16.07
CA HIS A 360 1.78 -12.18 -17.05
C HIS A 360 2.94 -11.81 -17.95
N ARG A 361 2.59 -11.47 -19.19
CA ARG A 361 3.50 -10.93 -20.19
C ARG A 361 3.13 -9.49 -20.50
N LEU A 362 4.13 -8.61 -20.46
CA LEU A 362 4.04 -7.27 -21.03
C LEU A 362 5.03 -7.13 -22.19
N ASP A 363 4.55 -6.72 -23.36
CA ASP A 363 5.42 -6.24 -24.43
C ASP A 363 5.75 -4.78 -24.15
N ALA A 364 6.93 -4.55 -23.56
CA ALA A 364 7.29 -3.23 -23.08
C ALA A 364 7.62 -2.23 -24.20
N ASN A 365 7.72 -2.68 -25.46
CA ASN A 365 7.76 -1.76 -26.60
C ASN A 365 6.42 -1.05 -26.82
N ASP A 366 5.35 -1.56 -26.20
CA ASP A 366 4.02 -0.97 -26.19
C ASP A 366 3.41 -1.07 -24.79
N ALA A 367 3.98 -0.32 -23.84
CA ALA A 367 3.52 -0.21 -22.45
C ALA A 367 2.09 0.35 -22.30
N THR A 368 1.40 0.66 -23.41
CA THR A 368 -0.02 1.04 -23.41
C THR A 368 -0.96 -0.17 -23.50
N ASN A 369 -0.44 -1.35 -23.85
CA ASN A 369 -1.23 -2.57 -23.92
C ASN A 369 -1.40 -3.21 -22.54
N ALA A 370 -2.60 -3.77 -22.30
CA ALA A 370 -2.86 -4.57 -21.12
C ALA A 370 -1.97 -5.83 -21.11
N PRO A 371 -1.43 -6.24 -19.95
CA PRO A 371 -0.69 -7.49 -19.84
C PRO A 371 -1.51 -8.68 -20.32
N VAL A 372 -0.84 -9.64 -20.96
CA VAL A 372 -1.46 -10.90 -21.40
C VAL A 372 -1.15 -11.97 -20.37
N ILE A 373 -2.19 -12.62 -19.82
CA ILE A 373 -2.03 -13.78 -18.95
C ILE A 373 -1.44 -14.92 -19.77
N LEU A 374 -0.30 -15.46 -19.34
CA LEU A 374 0.23 -16.71 -19.86
C LEU A 374 -0.41 -17.85 -19.06
N GLU A 375 -1.18 -18.71 -19.72
CA GLU A 375 -1.79 -19.86 -19.04
C GLU A 375 -0.71 -20.72 -18.38
N PHE A 376 -0.72 -20.75 -17.05
CA PHE A 376 0.07 -21.66 -16.24
C PHE A 376 -0.85 -22.39 -15.27
N ALA A 377 -0.93 -23.70 -15.41
CA ALA A 377 -1.87 -24.55 -14.67
C ALA A 377 -1.15 -25.31 -13.55
N GLU A 378 -0.57 -24.60 -12.58
CA GLU A 378 -0.19 -25.11 -11.25
C GLU A 378 -0.11 -23.88 -10.30
N PRO A 379 -0.53 -23.98 -9.03
CA PRO A 379 -0.94 -22.81 -8.25
C PRO A 379 0.23 -22.18 -7.50
N GLY A 380 0.71 -21.01 -7.92
CA GLY A 380 1.67 -20.27 -7.12
C GLY A 380 2.17 -18.98 -7.73
N SER A 381 2.47 -18.00 -6.88
CA SER A 381 3.32 -16.85 -7.23
C SER A 381 4.73 -17.35 -7.59
N ALA A 382 5.37 -16.67 -8.53
CA ALA A 382 6.78 -16.95 -8.82
C ALA A 382 7.63 -16.42 -7.66
N GLU A 383 8.57 -17.23 -7.18
CA GLU A 383 9.55 -16.77 -6.19
C GLU A 383 10.68 -16.00 -6.88
N GLU A 384 11.02 -16.39 -8.12
CA GLU A 384 12.03 -15.75 -8.94
C GLU A 384 11.75 -16.04 -10.43
N ILE A 385 11.99 -15.05 -11.30
CA ILE A 385 11.91 -15.17 -12.77
C ILE A 385 13.21 -14.62 -13.36
N LEU A 386 13.91 -15.44 -14.15
CA LEU A 386 15.21 -15.08 -14.71
C LEU A 386 15.19 -15.22 -16.24
N SER A 387 15.52 -14.14 -16.94
CA SER A 387 15.71 -14.14 -18.38
C SER A 387 17.15 -14.54 -18.72
N ARG A 388 17.30 -15.29 -19.81
CA ARG A 388 18.61 -15.76 -20.29
C ARG A 388 19.04 -14.93 -21.51
N PRO A 389 20.35 -14.88 -21.84
CA PRO A 389 20.83 -14.16 -23.02
C PRO A 389 20.17 -14.60 -24.34
N SER A 390 19.70 -15.85 -24.42
CA SER A 390 18.95 -16.40 -25.56
C SER A 390 17.53 -15.84 -25.71
N GLY A 391 17.02 -15.11 -24.72
CA GLY A 391 15.63 -14.64 -24.64
C GLY A 391 14.68 -15.63 -23.96
N ASP A 392 15.18 -16.76 -23.48
CA ASP A 392 14.39 -17.73 -22.74
C ASP A 392 14.22 -17.33 -21.26
N TYR A 393 13.31 -17.97 -20.55
CA TYR A 393 13.09 -17.75 -19.12
C TYR A 393 13.22 -19.03 -18.29
N LEU A 394 13.70 -18.84 -17.07
CA LEU A 394 13.58 -19.78 -15.96
C LEU A 394 12.67 -19.16 -14.89
N MET A 395 11.91 -20.00 -14.22
CA MET A 395 11.04 -19.57 -13.12
C MET A 395 11.06 -20.61 -12.01
N THR A 396 10.99 -20.15 -10.76
CA THR A 396 10.82 -21.02 -9.61
C THR A 396 9.47 -20.79 -8.92
N THR A 397 8.77 -21.87 -8.58
CA THR A 397 7.49 -21.81 -7.82
C THR A 397 7.42 -22.98 -6.85
N GLY A 398 7.26 -22.74 -5.55
CA GLY A 398 7.05 -23.80 -4.56
C GLY A 398 8.12 -24.91 -4.52
N GLY A 399 9.34 -24.61 -4.99
CA GLY A 399 10.46 -25.55 -5.10
C GLY A 399 10.65 -26.20 -6.47
N SER A 400 9.71 -26.00 -7.41
CA SER A 400 9.77 -26.48 -8.78
C SER A 400 10.43 -25.46 -9.72
N VAL A 401 10.91 -25.93 -10.87
CA VAL A 401 11.62 -25.14 -11.87
C VAL A 401 10.97 -25.31 -13.22
N TYR A 402 10.68 -24.18 -13.86
CA TYR A 402 10.03 -24.13 -15.16
C TYR A 402 10.90 -23.39 -16.15
N PHE A 403 10.79 -23.81 -17.40
CA PHE A 403 11.49 -23.23 -18.53
C PHE A 403 10.51 -22.78 -19.59
N ARG A 404 10.74 -21.59 -20.15
CA ARG A 404 10.00 -21.08 -21.30
C ARG A 404 10.98 -20.64 -22.37
N ALA A 405 10.90 -21.27 -23.54
CA ALA A 405 11.70 -20.85 -24.69
C ALA A 405 11.24 -19.47 -25.19
N SER A 406 12.19 -18.68 -25.69
CA SER A 406 11.96 -17.34 -26.24
C SER A 406 10.81 -17.34 -27.24
N GLY A 407 9.81 -16.50 -27.00
CA GLY A 407 8.65 -16.33 -27.87
C GLY A 407 7.64 -17.48 -27.88
N GLN A 408 7.79 -18.50 -27.03
CA GLN A 408 6.76 -19.53 -26.81
C GLN A 408 5.82 -19.12 -25.70
N GLU A 409 4.56 -19.55 -25.68
CA GLU A 409 3.63 -19.18 -24.59
C GLU A 409 3.60 -20.20 -23.44
N LEU A 410 4.03 -21.43 -23.71
CA LEU A 410 3.94 -22.54 -22.75
C LEU A 410 5.24 -22.71 -21.95
N TRP A 411 5.06 -23.01 -20.67
CA TRP A 411 6.11 -23.44 -19.76
C TRP A 411 6.30 -24.95 -19.83
N VAL A 412 7.55 -25.39 -19.71
CA VAL A 412 7.95 -26.79 -19.56
C VAL A 412 8.54 -26.97 -18.18
N THR A 413 8.05 -27.94 -17.44
CA THR A 413 8.63 -28.31 -16.15
C THR A 413 10.01 -28.94 -16.36
N LEU A 414 11.06 -28.30 -15.84
CA LEU A 414 12.40 -28.90 -15.80
C LEU A 414 12.57 -29.79 -14.58
N ARG A 415 11.94 -29.41 -13.46
CA ARG A 415 12.01 -30.15 -12.20
C ARG A 415 10.77 -29.91 -11.35
N GLU A 416 10.20 -30.98 -10.79
CA GLU A 416 9.17 -30.91 -9.76
C GLU A 416 9.74 -31.20 -8.38
N ASP A 417 9.37 -30.41 -7.38
CA ASP A 417 9.51 -30.78 -5.98
C ASP A 417 8.13 -30.89 -5.33
N SER A 418 7.78 -32.08 -4.86
CA SER A 418 6.52 -32.31 -4.15
C SER A 418 6.64 -32.12 -2.64
N GLY A 419 7.87 -31.96 -2.12
CA GLY A 419 8.09 -31.51 -0.76
C GLY A 419 7.95 -29.99 -0.73
N ARG A 420 7.09 -29.44 0.11
CA ARG A 420 6.96 -27.98 0.36
C ARG A 420 8.30 -27.38 0.79
N LYS A 421 9.20 -27.12 -0.15
CA LYS A 421 10.52 -26.54 0.03
C LYS A 421 10.55 -25.32 -0.86
N TRP A 422 10.67 -24.14 -0.26
CA TRP A 422 10.77 -22.91 -1.03
C TRP A 422 12.05 -22.91 -1.86
N ALA A 423 11.97 -22.40 -3.08
CA ALA A 423 13.12 -21.95 -3.84
C ALA A 423 13.23 -20.45 -3.57
N PHE A 424 14.39 -19.97 -3.15
CA PHE A 424 14.59 -18.58 -2.77
C PHE A 424 15.32 -17.77 -3.85
N ASP A 425 16.16 -18.43 -4.66
CA ASP A 425 16.99 -17.76 -5.67
C ASP A 425 17.34 -18.75 -6.78
N VAL A 426 17.54 -18.23 -8.00
CA VAL A 426 18.03 -18.96 -9.17
C VAL A 426 19.07 -18.11 -9.92
N SER A 427 20.20 -18.72 -10.24
CA SER A 427 21.27 -18.06 -11.01
C SER A 427 21.74 -18.94 -12.16
N HIS A 428 22.29 -18.32 -13.20
CA HIS A 428 22.86 -19.04 -14.35
C HIS A 428 24.09 -18.34 -14.93
N ASP A 429 24.93 -19.09 -15.64
CA ASP A 429 26.03 -18.58 -16.49
C ASP A 429 25.76 -18.81 -18.00
N GLY A 430 24.54 -19.22 -18.34
CA GLY A 430 24.11 -19.59 -19.69
C GLY A 430 24.17 -21.10 -19.99
N GLN A 431 24.93 -21.89 -19.23
CA GLN A 431 24.89 -23.35 -19.27
C GLN A 431 24.54 -23.94 -17.90
N THR A 432 25.26 -23.54 -16.86
CA THR A 432 25.02 -23.94 -15.49
C THR A 432 23.82 -23.17 -14.95
N ILE A 433 22.93 -23.86 -14.24
CA ILE A 433 21.84 -23.28 -13.47
C ILE A 433 21.99 -23.75 -12.03
N VAL A 434 21.88 -22.83 -11.07
CA VAL A 434 21.85 -23.13 -9.65
C VAL A 434 20.58 -22.59 -9.01
N ILE A 435 20.04 -23.33 -8.05
CA ILE A 435 18.85 -22.95 -7.30
C ILE A 435 19.09 -23.24 -5.83
N SER A 436 18.80 -22.26 -4.98
CA SER A 436 18.80 -22.44 -3.52
C SER A 436 17.39 -22.41 -2.95
N GLY A 437 17.26 -22.95 -1.73
CA GLY A 437 15.97 -23.03 -1.07
C GLY A 437 16.03 -23.67 0.31
N THR A 438 14.88 -24.16 0.78
CA THR A 438 14.77 -24.86 2.06
C THR A 438 15.28 -26.30 1.95
N GLN A 439 16.44 -26.57 2.55
CA GLN A 439 17.12 -27.87 2.56
C GLN A 439 17.36 -28.41 1.14
N ASN A 440 17.72 -27.53 0.22
CA ASN A 440 18.06 -27.89 -1.14
C ASN A 440 19.08 -26.88 -1.72
N TYR A 441 19.97 -27.38 -2.56
CA TYR A 441 20.84 -26.58 -3.42
C TYR A 441 21.06 -27.38 -4.69
N TRP A 442 20.32 -27.05 -5.74
CA TRP A 442 20.31 -27.82 -6.99
C TRP A 442 21.27 -27.21 -7.99
N VAL A 443 22.04 -28.07 -8.67
CA VAL A 443 22.94 -27.69 -9.75
C VAL A 443 22.56 -28.47 -11.00
N SER A 444 22.41 -27.75 -12.12
CA SER A 444 22.32 -28.31 -13.45
C SER A 444 23.47 -27.78 -14.31
N PRO A 445 24.43 -28.62 -14.72
CA PRO A 445 25.56 -28.17 -15.55
C PRO A 445 25.23 -28.10 -17.06
N ASP A 446 24.01 -28.48 -17.46
CA ASP A 446 23.65 -28.73 -18.86
C ASP A 446 22.33 -28.06 -19.28
N GLY A 447 22.09 -26.85 -18.75
CA GLY A 447 20.98 -25.99 -19.14
C GLY A 447 19.62 -26.47 -18.64
N GLY A 448 19.59 -27.26 -17.57
CA GLY A 448 18.38 -27.78 -16.95
C GLY A 448 18.00 -29.21 -17.37
N THR A 449 18.88 -29.92 -18.11
CA THR A 449 18.59 -31.27 -18.59
C THR A 449 18.78 -32.31 -17.50
N THR A 450 19.83 -32.17 -16.69
CA THR A 450 20.12 -33.00 -15.52
C THR A 450 20.33 -32.14 -14.29
N TRP A 451 19.92 -32.66 -13.13
CA TRP A 451 19.93 -31.94 -11.86
C TRP A 451 20.52 -32.80 -10.75
N THR A 452 21.40 -32.22 -9.95
CA THR A 452 21.96 -32.86 -8.76
C THR A 452 21.74 -31.96 -7.55
N ASN A 453 21.19 -32.51 -6.46
CA ASN A 453 21.08 -31.79 -5.19
C ASN A 453 22.41 -31.91 -4.45
N GLN A 454 23.05 -30.78 -4.21
CA GLN A 454 24.32 -30.66 -3.52
C GLN A 454 24.17 -30.28 -2.05
N TRP A 455 22.93 -30.16 -1.55
CA TRP A 455 22.64 -29.72 -0.18
C TRP A 455 23.42 -30.48 0.89
N ASP A 456 23.46 -31.82 0.81
CA ASP A 456 24.13 -32.66 1.81
C ASP A 456 25.66 -32.48 1.79
N ASN A 457 26.23 -31.88 0.74
CA ASN A 457 27.64 -31.56 0.64
C ASN A 457 27.98 -30.20 1.24
N ILE A 458 26.98 -29.35 1.56
CA ILE A 458 27.21 -28.05 2.19
C ILE A 458 27.30 -28.27 3.72
N PRO A 459 28.41 -27.90 4.37
CA PRO A 459 28.61 -28.13 5.80
C PRO A 459 27.84 -27.10 6.65
N THR A 460 26.51 -27.18 6.64
CA THR A 460 25.59 -26.29 7.35
C THR A 460 24.75 -27.02 8.40
N THR A 461 24.20 -26.26 9.34
CA THR A 461 23.26 -26.75 10.37
C THR A 461 21.88 -26.09 10.27
N ARG A 462 21.72 -25.09 9.37
CA ARG A 462 20.45 -24.41 9.12
C ARG A 462 19.78 -24.97 7.88
N PHE A 463 18.53 -24.57 7.68
CA PHE A 463 17.67 -25.12 6.64
C PHE A 463 17.51 -24.22 5.42
N ASN A 464 17.84 -22.93 5.51
CA ASN A 464 17.61 -21.98 4.41
C ASN A 464 18.93 -21.57 3.76
N CYS A 465 18.93 -21.58 2.42
CA CYS A 465 19.94 -20.93 1.59
C CYS A 465 19.25 -19.84 0.80
N TRP A 466 19.46 -18.59 1.21
CA TRP A 466 18.72 -17.44 0.70
C TRP A 466 19.17 -17.06 -0.71
N SER A 467 20.45 -17.21 -1.03
CA SER A 467 20.99 -16.86 -2.34
C SER A 467 21.91 -17.95 -2.90
N ALA A 468 21.83 -18.15 -4.22
CA ALA A 468 22.68 -19.02 -5.01
C ALA A 468 23.28 -18.21 -6.16
N ALA A 469 24.61 -18.14 -6.22
CA ALA A 469 25.27 -17.36 -7.26
C ALA A 469 26.37 -18.14 -7.97
N ILE A 470 26.65 -17.75 -9.22
CA ILE A 470 27.74 -18.30 -10.03
C ILE A 470 28.73 -17.17 -10.30
N GLY A 471 29.97 -17.34 -9.83
CA GLY A 471 31.04 -16.39 -10.09
C GLY A 471 31.54 -16.46 -11.53
N ALA A 472 32.28 -15.43 -11.96
CA ALA A 472 32.81 -15.32 -13.33
C ALA A 472 33.69 -16.51 -13.79
N ASN A 473 34.24 -17.28 -12.85
CA ASN A 473 35.04 -18.48 -13.12
C ASN A 473 34.23 -19.80 -13.10
N GLY A 474 32.91 -19.75 -12.90
CA GLY A 474 32.04 -20.92 -12.71
C GLY A 474 31.99 -21.43 -11.26
N ASP A 475 32.59 -20.70 -10.32
CA ASP A 475 32.54 -21.00 -8.90
C ASP A 475 31.12 -20.82 -8.35
N LEU A 476 30.66 -21.75 -7.52
CA LEU A 476 29.31 -21.71 -6.95
C LEU A 476 29.33 -21.13 -5.54
N PHE A 477 28.40 -20.24 -5.25
CA PHE A 477 28.24 -19.60 -3.95
C PHE A 477 26.86 -19.89 -3.34
N ALA A 478 26.85 -20.17 -2.04
CA ALA A 478 25.63 -20.38 -1.28
C ALA A 478 25.60 -19.41 -0.08
N GLY A 479 24.71 -18.42 -0.13
CA GLY A 479 24.46 -17.44 0.93
C GLY A 479 23.45 -17.98 1.92
N MET A 480 23.81 -18.02 3.20
CA MET A 480 22.98 -18.60 4.26
C MET A 480 23.01 -17.76 5.54
N GLU A 481 22.05 -18.03 6.43
CA GLU A 481 22.03 -17.53 7.82
C GLU A 481 23.30 -17.88 8.61
N THR A 482 24.02 -18.93 8.18
CA THR A 482 25.23 -19.39 8.88
C THR A 482 26.53 -18.92 8.26
N GLY A 483 26.50 -18.28 7.10
CA GLY A 483 27.72 -17.97 6.37
C GLY A 483 27.57 -17.95 4.84
N LEU A 484 28.68 -17.61 4.19
CA LEU A 484 28.89 -17.85 2.77
C LEU A 484 29.70 -19.13 2.56
N PHE A 485 29.26 -19.97 1.63
CA PHE A 485 29.97 -21.17 1.21
C PHE A 485 30.34 -21.08 -0.27
N LEU A 486 31.49 -21.64 -0.62
CA LEU A 486 32.04 -21.68 -1.97
C LEU A 486 32.32 -23.12 -2.39
N SER A 487 32.00 -23.44 -3.63
CA SER A 487 32.46 -24.64 -4.31
C SER A 487 33.14 -24.28 -5.63
N THR A 488 34.34 -24.80 -5.84
CA THR A 488 35.13 -24.65 -7.09
C THR A 488 35.07 -25.89 -7.97
N ASP A 489 34.20 -26.87 -7.65
CA ASP A 489 34.14 -28.18 -8.31
C ASP A 489 32.71 -28.60 -8.68
N GLY A 490 31.83 -27.62 -8.92
CA GLY A 490 30.44 -27.87 -9.33
C GLY A 490 29.53 -28.33 -8.20
N GLY A 491 29.88 -28.01 -6.95
CA GLY A 491 29.07 -28.28 -5.76
C GLY A 491 29.38 -29.61 -5.07
N THR A 492 30.42 -30.34 -5.49
CA THR A 492 30.75 -31.65 -4.89
C THR A 492 31.49 -31.52 -3.55
N ALA A 493 32.24 -30.43 -3.36
CA ALA A 493 32.81 -30.04 -2.09
C ALA A 493 32.59 -28.54 -1.85
N TRP A 494 32.37 -28.19 -0.58
CA TRP A 494 32.10 -26.82 -0.16
C TRP A 494 33.05 -26.39 0.95
N GLN A 495 33.58 -25.18 0.80
CA GLN A 495 34.34 -24.47 1.82
C GLN A 495 33.50 -23.34 2.39
N LYS A 496 33.37 -23.28 3.72
CA LYS A 496 32.84 -22.10 4.39
C LYS A 496 33.86 -20.98 4.35
N LEU A 497 33.48 -19.82 3.82
CA LEU A 497 34.37 -18.66 3.69
C LEU A 497 34.24 -17.69 4.86
N THR A 498 33.02 -17.48 5.36
CA THR A 498 32.74 -16.59 6.48
C THR A 498 31.57 -17.07 7.32
N ASP A 499 31.50 -16.65 8.58
CA ASP A 499 30.37 -16.85 9.49
C ASP A 499 29.32 -15.73 9.41
N LEU A 500 29.58 -14.70 8.60
CA LEU A 500 28.63 -13.61 8.38
C LEU A 500 27.39 -14.13 7.66
N GLU A 501 26.21 -13.82 8.22
CA GLU A 501 24.93 -14.10 7.55
C GLU A 501 24.87 -13.36 6.21
N MET A 502 24.54 -14.10 5.16
CA MET A 502 24.39 -13.59 3.80
C MET A 502 22.98 -13.90 3.31
N THR A 503 22.21 -12.85 3.06
CA THR A 503 20.88 -12.92 2.44
C THR A 503 20.97 -12.81 0.93
N GLN A 504 21.92 -12.01 0.42
CA GLN A 504 22.13 -11.80 -1.02
C GLN A 504 23.62 -11.87 -1.38
N VAL A 505 23.95 -12.48 -2.51
CA VAL A 505 25.33 -12.62 -3.01
C VAL A 505 25.37 -12.32 -4.51
N TYR A 506 26.08 -11.26 -4.89
CA TYR A 506 26.21 -10.79 -6.27
C TYR A 506 27.68 -10.80 -6.71
N PRO A 507 28.14 -11.89 -7.37
CA PRO A 507 29.40 -11.90 -8.08
C PRO A 507 29.36 -10.94 -9.27
N LEU A 508 30.32 -10.02 -9.33
CA LEU A 508 30.41 -9.02 -10.40
C LEU A 508 31.18 -9.58 -11.60
N ALA A 509 31.01 -8.95 -12.75
CA ALA A 509 31.79 -9.25 -13.96
C ALA A 509 33.31 -9.04 -13.75
N SER A 510 33.70 -8.20 -12.79
CA SER A 510 35.09 -7.99 -12.39
C SER A 510 35.73 -9.18 -11.64
N GLY A 511 34.91 -10.12 -11.15
CA GLY A 511 35.30 -11.20 -10.24
C GLY A 511 35.28 -10.81 -8.76
N GLU A 512 34.93 -9.56 -8.43
CA GLU A 512 34.64 -9.13 -7.07
C GLU A 512 33.24 -9.61 -6.65
N ILE A 513 32.94 -9.60 -5.35
CA ILE A 513 31.65 -10.06 -4.83
C ILE A 513 31.06 -8.99 -3.92
N VAL A 514 29.90 -8.47 -4.28
CA VAL A 514 29.06 -7.67 -3.39
C VAL A 514 28.11 -8.61 -2.68
N ALA A 515 27.99 -8.49 -1.37
CA ALA A 515 27.09 -9.33 -0.59
C ALA A 515 26.37 -8.51 0.48
N ALA A 516 25.15 -8.91 0.81
CA ALA A 516 24.34 -8.27 1.83
C ALA A 516 23.99 -9.27 2.94
N GLY A 517 24.05 -8.80 4.18
CA GLY A 517 23.37 -9.42 5.31
C GLY A 517 22.09 -8.65 5.66
N SER A 518 21.52 -8.94 6.83
CA SER A 518 20.29 -8.29 7.31
C SER A 518 20.40 -6.77 7.51
N GLU A 519 21.60 -6.26 7.80
CA GLU A 519 21.82 -4.83 8.12
C GLU A 519 22.99 -4.18 7.36
N LEU A 520 23.90 -4.97 6.78
CA LEU A 520 25.18 -4.47 6.27
C LEU A 520 25.49 -5.00 4.87
N VAL A 521 26.19 -4.17 4.09
CA VAL A 521 26.74 -4.50 2.78
C VAL A 521 28.24 -4.73 2.89
N TYR A 522 28.72 -5.75 2.19
CA TYR A 522 30.11 -6.17 2.18
C TYR A 522 30.63 -6.30 0.75
N LEU A 523 31.93 -6.07 0.58
CA LEU A 523 32.66 -6.29 -0.66
C LEU A 523 33.81 -7.27 -0.41
N SER A 524 33.96 -8.24 -1.30
CA SER A 524 35.15 -9.09 -1.40
C SER A 524 35.87 -8.82 -2.71
N THR A 525 37.20 -8.67 -2.62
CA THR A 525 38.10 -8.48 -3.77
C THR A 525 39.03 -9.67 -4.01
N ASP A 526 38.79 -10.79 -3.30
CA ASP A 526 39.65 -11.98 -3.30
C ASP A 526 38.85 -13.28 -3.49
N GLY A 527 37.74 -13.21 -4.22
CA GLY A 527 36.90 -14.37 -4.55
C GLY A 527 36.04 -14.88 -3.38
N GLY A 528 35.66 -13.98 -2.46
CA GLY A 528 34.85 -14.28 -1.30
C GLY A 528 35.63 -14.72 -0.06
N VAL A 529 36.97 -14.81 -0.13
CA VAL A 529 37.79 -15.30 0.99
C VAL A 529 37.76 -14.32 2.16
N THR A 530 37.82 -13.02 1.89
CA THR A 530 37.66 -11.97 2.89
C THR A 530 36.64 -10.93 2.43
N PHE A 531 35.92 -10.37 3.40
CA PHE A 531 34.91 -9.34 3.19
C PHE A 531 35.23 -8.11 4.03
N ALA A 532 35.10 -6.94 3.41
CA ALA A 532 35.13 -5.66 4.08
C ALA A 532 33.73 -5.03 4.03
N GLN A 533 33.24 -4.54 5.16
CA GLN A 533 32.04 -3.72 5.18
C GLN A 533 32.28 -2.44 4.37
N VAL A 534 31.30 -2.08 3.53
CA VAL A 534 31.32 -0.83 2.77
C VAL A 534 30.33 0.17 3.35
N ASP A 535 30.60 1.45 3.12
CA ASP A 535 29.68 2.52 3.54
C ASP A 535 28.48 2.51 2.59
N TYR A 536 27.30 2.22 3.14
CA TYR A 536 26.04 2.11 2.40
C TYR A 536 25.02 3.08 2.99
N PRO A 537 24.43 3.98 2.19
CA PRO A 537 23.42 4.92 2.67
C PRO A 537 22.23 4.17 3.29
N VAL A 538 21.95 4.46 4.55
CA VAL A 538 21.11 3.62 5.41
C VAL A 538 19.61 3.80 5.10
N GLY A 539 18.89 2.67 5.06
CA GLY A 539 17.44 2.51 5.12
C GLY A 539 17.09 1.16 5.75
N ASP A 540 15.82 0.91 6.05
CA ASP A 540 15.36 -0.42 6.51
C ASP A 540 15.64 -1.45 5.40
N ARG A 541 16.49 -2.45 5.71
CA ARG A 541 17.05 -3.48 4.82
C ARG A 541 17.94 -2.96 3.66
N PRO A 542 19.25 -3.24 3.68
CA PRO A 542 20.10 -2.93 2.54
C PRO A 542 19.96 -3.97 1.42
N LEU A 543 20.04 -3.53 0.17
CA LEU A 543 20.10 -4.36 -1.03
C LEU A 543 18.90 -5.32 -1.17
N GLU A 544 17.70 -4.77 -1.41
CA GLU A 544 16.52 -5.60 -1.73
C GLU A 544 16.68 -6.27 -3.11
N THR A 545 17.17 -5.53 -4.11
CA THR A 545 17.56 -6.06 -5.42
C THR A 545 18.76 -5.27 -5.97
N PHE A 546 19.46 -5.85 -6.95
CA PHE A 546 20.77 -5.40 -7.43
C PHE A 546 20.88 -5.56 -8.96
N VAL A 547 21.47 -4.56 -9.62
CA VAL A 547 21.77 -4.59 -11.06
C VAL A 547 23.19 -4.10 -11.31
N GLU A 548 23.98 -4.89 -12.03
CA GLU A 548 25.26 -4.47 -12.62
C GLU A 548 25.04 -4.08 -14.09
N MET A 549 25.32 -2.83 -14.43
CA MET A 549 25.27 -2.34 -15.81
C MET A 549 26.51 -2.78 -16.60
N PRO A 550 26.46 -2.84 -17.95
CA PRO A 550 27.60 -3.25 -18.77
C PRO A 550 28.86 -2.38 -18.64
N ASP A 551 28.73 -1.15 -18.13
CA ASP A 551 29.85 -0.25 -17.86
C ASP A 551 30.47 -0.43 -16.45
N GLY A 552 29.93 -1.35 -15.65
CA GLY A 552 30.33 -1.63 -14.27
C GLY A 552 29.66 -0.74 -13.22
N THR A 553 28.73 0.13 -13.61
CA THR A 553 27.89 0.88 -12.65
C THR A 553 26.96 -0.08 -11.94
N LEU A 554 26.89 0.02 -10.61
CA LEU A 554 26.01 -0.82 -9.79
C LEU A 554 24.83 0.00 -9.29
N TYR A 555 23.65 -0.62 -9.32
CA TYR A 555 22.42 -0.08 -8.77
C TYR A 555 21.82 -1.04 -7.76
N SER A 556 21.21 -0.48 -6.72
CA SER A 556 20.45 -1.27 -5.76
C SER A 556 19.28 -0.50 -5.21
N SER A 557 18.22 -1.21 -4.84
CA SER A 557 17.06 -0.61 -4.20
C SER A 557 17.15 -0.73 -2.68
N ILE A 558 16.42 0.19 -2.07
CA ILE A 558 15.90 0.11 -0.71
C ILE A 558 14.39 0.32 -0.78
N CYS A 559 13.67 0.17 0.33
CA CYS A 559 12.21 0.29 0.39
C CYS A 559 11.60 1.62 -0.13
N SER A 560 12.41 2.67 -0.36
CA SER A 560 11.93 3.99 -0.82
C SER A 560 12.94 4.73 -1.70
N GLY A 561 13.86 4.02 -2.34
CA GLY A 561 14.84 4.68 -3.18
C GLY A 561 15.88 3.78 -3.84
N LEU A 562 16.75 4.44 -4.60
CA LEU A 562 17.78 3.85 -5.42
C LEU A 562 19.15 4.33 -4.96
N GLN A 563 20.05 3.39 -4.75
CA GLN A 563 21.46 3.62 -4.50
C GLN A 563 22.26 3.31 -5.76
N ARG A 564 23.37 4.03 -5.93
CA ARG A 564 24.30 3.82 -7.04
C ARG A 564 25.74 3.77 -6.54
N SER A 565 26.52 2.92 -7.19
CA SER A 565 27.98 2.83 -7.04
C SER A 565 28.65 2.95 -8.42
N ASN A 566 29.70 3.77 -8.50
CA ASN A 566 30.53 3.93 -9.71
C ASN A 566 31.94 3.33 -9.57
N ASP A 567 32.21 2.61 -8.47
CA ASP A 567 33.55 2.13 -8.12
C ASP A 567 33.59 0.63 -7.76
N GLY A 568 32.66 -0.14 -8.33
CA GLY A 568 32.57 -1.59 -8.11
C GLY A 568 32.11 -1.95 -6.69
N GLY A 569 31.22 -1.14 -6.11
CA GLY A 569 30.56 -1.42 -4.83
C GLY A 569 31.36 -0.99 -3.60
N ARG A 570 32.45 -0.24 -3.77
CA ARG A 570 33.30 0.24 -2.67
C ARG A 570 32.65 1.41 -1.93
N SER A 571 31.89 2.24 -2.65
CA SER A 571 31.08 3.30 -2.06
C SER A 571 29.75 3.46 -2.78
N TRP A 572 28.71 3.76 -2.00
CA TRP A 572 27.35 3.91 -2.49
C TRP A 572 26.82 5.31 -2.18
N THR A 573 26.04 5.85 -3.10
CA THR A 573 25.37 7.14 -2.96
C THR A 573 23.89 7.01 -3.25
N ALA A 574 23.05 7.66 -2.45
CA ALA A 574 21.64 7.79 -2.73
C ALA A 574 21.46 8.59 -4.02
N GLN A 575 20.97 7.92 -5.06
CA GLN A 575 20.74 8.53 -6.36
C GLN A 575 19.37 9.18 -6.42
N ALA A 576 18.35 8.46 -5.96
CA ALA A 576 16.99 8.97 -6.00
C ALA A 576 16.11 8.32 -4.95
N THR A 577 15.03 9.01 -4.63
CA THR A 577 13.92 8.46 -3.84
C THR A 577 12.68 8.33 -4.71
N TRP A 578 11.88 7.32 -4.44
CA TRP A 578 10.49 7.25 -4.87
C TRP A 578 9.59 7.36 -3.62
N GLY A 579 8.26 7.35 -3.80
CA GLY A 579 7.34 7.19 -2.66
C GLY A 579 7.65 5.92 -1.86
N HIS A 580 6.86 5.58 -0.85
CA HIS A 580 7.14 4.40 -0.03
C HIS A 580 6.72 3.10 -0.75
N ILE A 581 7.52 2.70 -1.74
CA ILE A 581 7.35 1.50 -2.56
C ILE A 581 8.52 0.56 -2.26
N CYS A 582 8.26 -0.49 -1.49
CA CYS A 582 9.24 -1.52 -1.20
C CYS A 582 9.41 -2.43 -2.41
N ALA A 583 10.43 -2.12 -3.21
CA ALA A 583 10.75 -2.89 -4.39
C ALA A 583 11.17 -4.32 -4.00
N THR A 584 10.51 -5.32 -4.57
CA THR A 584 10.90 -6.73 -4.41
C THR A 584 11.89 -7.15 -5.47
N ASP A 585 11.80 -6.57 -6.67
CA ASP A 585 12.74 -6.80 -7.76
C ASP A 585 12.81 -5.58 -8.71
N MET A 586 13.89 -5.48 -9.49
CA MET A 586 14.14 -4.36 -10.40
C MET A 586 14.77 -4.79 -11.72
N HIS A 587 14.53 -3.99 -12.75
CA HIS A 587 15.27 -4.08 -14.01
C HIS A 587 15.58 -2.68 -14.55
N ILE A 588 16.77 -2.51 -15.12
CA ILE A 588 17.20 -1.24 -15.74
C ILE A 588 17.49 -1.50 -17.21
N ASP A 589 16.74 -0.83 -18.07
CA ASP A 589 16.98 -0.85 -19.52
C ASP A 589 18.25 -0.08 -19.90
N PRO A 590 18.86 -0.37 -21.06
CA PRO A 590 20.02 0.38 -21.56
C PRO A 590 19.78 1.88 -21.78
N ASP A 591 18.53 2.33 -21.90
CA ASP A 591 18.16 3.74 -21.99
C ASP A 591 17.95 4.41 -20.62
N GLY A 592 18.08 3.65 -19.53
CA GLY A 592 17.88 4.09 -18.16
C GLY A 592 16.41 4.07 -17.70
N THR A 593 15.51 3.42 -18.45
CA THR A 593 14.17 3.11 -17.92
C THR A 593 14.30 2.12 -16.77
N LEU A 594 13.78 2.48 -15.61
CA LEU A 594 13.70 1.63 -14.42
C LEU A 594 12.34 0.94 -14.36
N TRP A 595 12.35 -0.36 -14.13
CA TRP A 595 11.18 -1.20 -13.85
C TRP A 595 11.30 -1.72 -12.41
N LEU A 596 10.21 -1.67 -11.66
CA LEU A 596 10.17 -2.11 -10.26
C LEU A 596 8.92 -2.93 -10.00
N SER A 597 9.05 -4.07 -9.35
CA SER A 597 7.94 -4.77 -8.72
C SER A 597 7.87 -4.46 -7.24
N ALA A 598 6.68 -4.53 -6.66
CA ALA A 598 6.46 -4.36 -5.24
C ALA A 598 5.34 -5.26 -4.72
N TRP A 599 5.58 -5.81 -3.53
CA TRP A 599 4.74 -6.82 -2.85
C TRP A 599 3.32 -6.35 -2.51
N ASP A 600 3.07 -5.05 -2.39
CA ASP A 600 1.82 -4.47 -1.92
C ASP A 600 1.15 -3.55 -2.95
N THR A 601 1.86 -3.24 -4.04
CA THR A 601 1.54 -2.07 -4.87
C THR A 601 1.72 -2.31 -6.37
N GLY A 602 2.31 -3.43 -6.81
CA GLY A 602 2.31 -3.87 -8.20
C GLY A 602 3.57 -3.52 -8.99
N LEU A 603 3.43 -3.38 -10.32
CA LEU A 603 4.53 -3.14 -11.27
C LEU A 603 4.61 -1.68 -11.72
N TYR A 604 5.78 -1.07 -11.56
CA TYR A 604 6.07 0.32 -11.86
C TYR A 604 7.11 0.46 -12.98
N ARG A 605 7.05 1.60 -13.66
CA ARG A 605 8.05 2.06 -14.63
C ARG A 605 8.40 3.53 -14.37
N SER A 606 9.67 3.90 -14.48
CA SER A 606 10.09 5.30 -14.42
C SER A 606 9.58 6.12 -15.61
N GLU A 607 9.15 7.35 -15.32
CA GLU A 607 8.69 8.30 -16.35
C GLU A 607 9.86 8.97 -17.07
N THR A 608 11.00 9.09 -16.40
CA THR A 608 12.25 9.62 -16.93
C THR A 608 13.37 8.59 -16.84
N SER A 609 14.44 8.81 -17.59
CA SER A 609 15.64 7.98 -17.45
C SER A 609 16.26 8.25 -16.09
N ILE A 610 16.68 7.20 -15.40
CA ILE A 610 17.44 7.35 -14.15
C ILE A 610 18.86 7.87 -14.41
N PHE A 611 19.33 7.87 -15.66
CA PHE A 611 20.65 8.40 -16.02
C PHE A 611 20.66 9.92 -16.19
N ASP A 612 19.49 10.57 -16.20
CA ASP A 612 19.38 12.02 -16.32
C ASP A 612 19.92 12.70 -15.06
N GLU A 613 20.82 13.68 -15.22
CA GLU A 613 21.47 14.38 -14.09
C GLU A 613 20.54 15.41 -13.41
N ASP A 614 19.42 15.77 -14.05
CA ASP A 614 18.43 16.77 -13.60
C ASP A 614 17.11 16.11 -13.14
N LEU A 615 17.20 15.08 -12.29
CA LEU A 615 16.01 14.53 -11.63
C LEU A 615 15.37 15.61 -10.73
N PRO A 616 14.03 15.75 -10.72
CA PRO A 616 13.35 16.81 -9.97
C PRO A 616 13.72 16.77 -8.48
N GLY A 617 14.16 17.92 -7.94
CA GLY A 617 14.49 18.07 -6.52
C GLY A 617 13.24 18.36 -5.67
N GLN A 618 13.22 17.88 -4.42
CA GLN A 618 12.20 18.22 -3.42
C GLN A 618 12.27 19.68 -2.94
#